data_AF-A0A7V0JI14-F1
#
_entry.id   AF-A0A7V0JI14-F1
#
_cell.length_a   1.000
_cell.length_b   1.000
_cell.length_c   1.000
_cell.angle_alpha   90.00
_cell.angle_beta   90.00
_cell.angle_gamma   90.00
#
_symmetry.space_group_name_H-M   'P 1'
#
loop_
_entity.id
_entity.type
_entity.pdbx_description
1 polymer ?
#
loop_
_entity_poly.entity_id
_entity_poly.type
_entity_poly.pdbx_seq_one_letter_code
_entity_poly.pdbx_strand_id
1 'polypeptide(L)'
;MSGGKYSIVFALLLSLTLSICLAQDKYKGGTEPDSHDLKYKTDLEFAKLLKKDWMKADMLPGLVADSKPKPVTVPVAEVPESQMTSLEETFERSRPVEEIEFVEPAPPPESPQIEKKPVPTKPLNVRKLEFTFFGTPVEINYDANLNAYVGGRISNQSVSSFWDVVSRADYGKFLEEADYYRVKMNLNDWGYGIFLHQAAKVIYPESANGATLLTWYLLVKSGYDARVGYNGDRIFLLLPSSYVWYETPRFTVGSNTYYVAPFSENIGRIGSLYVYENAYPGAEKPIDVKIIRTPTTIRVPVERVFKFEYRGQDYTV
;
A
#
# COMPACT_ATOMS: atom_id res chain seq x y z
N MET A 1 44.32 -48.34 24.81
CA MET A 1 43.09 -49.10 24.45
C MET A 1 41.93 -48.30 25.06
N SER A 2 40.94 -47.74 24.39
CA SER A 2 40.45 -47.75 23.01
C SER A 2 39.93 -46.33 22.76
N GLY A 3 40.42 -45.67 21.72
CA GLY A 3 39.99 -44.35 21.28
C GLY A 3 39.54 -44.41 19.83
N GLY A 4 38.60 -43.53 19.44
CA GLY A 4 38.30 -43.26 18.04
C GLY A 4 36.85 -43.50 17.63
N LYS A 5 35.93 -42.64 18.08
CA LYS A 5 34.64 -42.39 17.41
C LYS A 5 34.24 -40.91 17.45
N TYR A 6 35.19 -40.01 17.20
CA TYR A 6 34.89 -38.58 16.96
C TYR A 6 35.91 -37.99 15.98
N SER A 7 35.92 -38.44 14.72
CA SER A 7 36.81 -37.86 13.70
C SER A 7 36.16 -37.71 12.32
N ILE A 8 34.84 -37.51 12.26
CA ILE A 8 34.14 -37.26 10.98
C ILE A 8 33.30 -35.97 11.02
N VAL A 9 32.95 -35.42 12.18
CA VAL A 9 32.09 -34.22 12.25
C VAL A 9 32.89 -32.90 12.15
N PHE A 10 34.21 -32.91 12.39
CA PHE A 10 35.02 -31.68 12.35
C PHE A 10 35.59 -31.32 10.97
N ALA A 11 35.50 -32.21 9.97
CA ALA A 11 35.99 -31.96 8.62
C ALA A 11 34.97 -31.24 7.71
N LEU A 12 33.70 -31.16 8.12
CA LEU A 12 32.62 -30.52 7.35
C LEU A 12 32.37 -29.05 7.74
N LEU A 13 32.92 -28.60 8.87
CA LEU A 13 32.83 -27.20 9.33
C LEU A 13 34.02 -26.34 8.88
N LEU A 14 35.11 -26.96 8.39
CA LEU A 14 36.27 -26.24 7.84
C LEU A 14 36.21 -26.03 6.32
N SER A 15 35.32 -26.71 5.60
CA SER A 15 35.14 -26.52 4.15
C SER A 15 34.16 -25.37 3.81
N LEU A 16 33.34 -24.93 4.77
CA LEU A 16 32.39 -23.84 4.56
C LEU A 16 33.02 -22.45 4.78
N THR A 17 34.06 -22.34 5.60
CA THR A 17 34.74 -21.05 5.85
C THR A 17 35.77 -20.70 4.77
N LEU A 18 36.33 -21.69 4.06
CA LEU A 18 37.24 -21.42 2.94
C LEU A 18 36.52 -20.91 1.68
N SER A 19 35.23 -21.21 1.53
CA SER A 19 34.42 -20.74 0.39
C SER A 19 34.01 -19.26 0.51
N ILE A 20 34.00 -18.70 1.72
CA ILE A 20 33.64 -17.28 1.95
C ILE A 20 34.84 -16.36 1.67
N CYS A 21 36.08 -16.80 1.98
CA CYS A 21 37.28 -16.01 1.66
C CYS A 21 37.58 -15.94 0.15
N LEU A 22 37.36 -17.03 -0.61
CA LEU A 22 37.59 -17.00 -2.07
C LEU A 22 36.51 -16.21 -2.84
N ALA A 23 35.39 -15.86 -2.20
CA ALA A 23 34.38 -15.01 -2.79
C ALA A 23 34.74 -13.52 -2.70
N GLN A 24 35.46 -13.06 -1.65
CA GLN A 24 35.78 -11.64 -1.49
C GLN A 24 36.88 -11.13 -2.44
N ASP A 25 37.79 -11.98 -2.92
CA ASP A 25 38.85 -11.55 -3.85
C ASP A 25 38.38 -11.43 -5.31
N LYS A 26 37.22 -11.98 -5.68
CA LYS A 26 36.65 -11.83 -7.04
C LYS A 26 35.84 -10.54 -7.25
N TYR A 27 35.65 -9.70 -6.23
CA TYR A 27 34.81 -8.49 -6.32
C TYR A 27 35.58 -7.17 -6.51
N LYS A 28 36.87 -7.20 -6.88
CA LYS A 28 37.66 -5.98 -7.12
C LYS A 28 37.81 -5.56 -8.60
N GLY A 29 37.01 -6.09 -9.51
CA GLY A 29 37.18 -5.78 -10.95
C GLY A 29 35.98 -6.00 -11.87
N GLY A 30 34.75 -5.97 -11.36
CA GLY A 30 33.54 -6.05 -12.18
C GLY A 30 32.79 -4.72 -12.16
N THR A 31 32.44 -4.20 -13.33
CA THR A 31 31.46 -3.12 -13.49
C THR A 31 30.23 -3.45 -12.63
N GLU A 32 29.77 -2.48 -11.82
CA GLU A 32 28.51 -2.66 -11.07
C GLU A 32 27.42 -3.12 -12.06
N PRO A 33 26.67 -4.19 -11.76
CA PRO A 33 25.59 -4.62 -12.63
C PRO A 33 24.61 -3.45 -12.81
N ASP A 34 24.18 -3.20 -14.05
CA ASP A 34 23.25 -2.13 -14.36
C ASP A 34 22.01 -2.25 -13.45
N SER A 35 21.58 -1.12 -12.88
CA SER A 35 20.42 -1.04 -12.00
C SER A 35 19.15 -1.62 -12.66
N HIS A 36 19.07 -1.58 -13.99
CA HIS A 36 18.01 -2.22 -14.77
C HIS A 36 18.05 -3.75 -14.67
N ASP A 37 19.23 -4.37 -14.75
CA ASP A 37 19.41 -5.83 -14.66
C ASP A 37 19.05 -6.36 -13.27
N LEU A 38 19.39 -5.60 -12.21
CA LEU A 38 19.05 -5.95 -10.83
C LEU A 38 17.54 -5.85 -10.55
N LYS A 39 16.88 -4.80 -11.05
CA LYS A 39 15.41 -4.63 -10.93
C LYS A 39 14.69 -5.80 -11.62
N TYR A 40 15.09 -6.11 -12.85
CA TYR A 40 14.51 -7.21 -13.62
C TYR A 40 14.68 -8.58 -12.94
N LYS A 41 15.85 -8.85 -12.35
CA LYS A 41 16.07 -10.07 -11.58
C LYS A 41 15.13 -10.18 -10.37
N THR A 42 14.95 -9.09 -9.63
CA THR A 42 14.03 -9.05 -8.47
C THR A 42 12.58 -9.30 -8.90
N ASP A 43 12.13 -8.63 -9.97
CA ASP A 43 10.79 -8.82 -10.52
C ASP A 43 10.57 -10.26 -11.02
N LEU A 44 11.59 -10.89 -11.63
CA LEU A 44 11.53 -12.27 -12.08
C LEU A 44 11.44 -13.28 -10.92
N GLU A 45 12.20 -13.10 -9.85
CA GLU A 45 12.11 -13.96 -8.66
C GLU A 45 10.76 -13.81 -7.97
N PHE A 46 10.24 -12.58 -7.88
CA PHE A 46 8.90 -12.35 -7.34
C PHE A 46 7.81 -12.99 -8.21
N ALA A 47 7.91 -12.90 -9.54
CA ALA A 47 7.01 -13.61 -10.44
C ALA A 47 7.03 -15.12 -10.21
N LYS A 48 8.21 -15.73 -9.96
CA LYS A 48 8.31 -17.17 -9.65
C LYS A 48 7.64 -17.52 -8.32
N LEU A 49 7.80 -16.67 -7.30
CA LEU A 49 7.14 -16.81 -6.00
C LEU A 49 5.62 -16.83 -6.15
N LEU A 50 5.08 -15.88 -6.92
CA LEU A 50 3.66 -15.79 -7.24
C LEU A 50 3.12 -17.03 -7.97
N LYS A 51 3.95 -17.91 -8.55
CA LYS A 51 3.45 -19.18 -9.14
C LYS A 51 3.19 -20.27 -8.11
N LYS A 52 3.73 -20.17 -6.89
CA LYS A 52 3.78 -21.29 -5.93
C LYS A 52 3.18 -20.97 -4.57
N ASP A 53 3.45 -19.79 -4.02
CA ASP A 53 3.29 -19.56 -2.57
C ASP A 53 1.97 -18.88 -2.21
N TRP A 54 0.86 -19.58 -2.42
CA TRP A 54 -0.48 -19.09 -2.09
C TRP A 54 -1.13 -19.95 -1.02
N MET A 55 -1.73 -19.30 -0.03
CA MET A 55 -2.54 -19.92 1.00
C MET A 55 -3.99 -19.43 0.91
N LYS A 56 -4.92 -20.23 1.42
CA LYS A 56 -6.30 -19.81 1.59
C LYS A 56 -6.43 -19.07 2.92
N ALA A 57 -6.81 -17.80 2.87
CA ALA A 57 -7.10 -16.96 4.02
C ALA A 57 -8.61 -16.72 4.12
N ASP A 58 -9.18 -16.99 5.29
CA ASP A 58 -10.55 -16.60 5.58
C ASP A 58 -10.61 -15.11 5.91
N MET A 59 -11.53 -14.40 5.28
CA MET A 59 -11.69 -12.97 5.44
C MET A 59 -12.63 -12.70 6.61
N LEU A 60 -12.12 -11.98 7.61
CA LEU A 60 -12.93 -11.48 8.71
C LEU A 60 -13.80 -10.32 8.20
N PRO A 61 -15.07 -10.25 8.63
CA PRO A 61 -15.90 -9.10 8.32
C PRO A 61 -15.30 -7.83 8.95
N GLY A 62 -15.61 -6.68 8.35
CA GLY A 62 -15.20 -5.40 8.90
C GLY A 62 -15.80 -5.16 10.28
N LEU A 63 -15.03 -4.49 11.13
CA LEU A 63 -15.54 -4.05 12.44
C LEU A 63 -16.64 -3.02 12.23
N VAL A 64 -17.70 -3.10 13.03
CA VAL A 64 -18.79 -2.10 13.01
C VAL A 64 -18.38 -0.94 13.91
N ALA A 65 -18.58 0.29 13.45
CA ALA A 65 -18.33 1.47 14.28
C ALA A 65 -19.35 1.53 15.43
N ASP A 66 -18.94 2.04 16.59
CA ASP A 66 -19.85 2.24 17.71
C ASP A 66 -21.00 3.16 17.27
N SER A 67 -22.21 2.60 17.22
CA SER A 67 -23.40 3.33 16.77
C SER A 67 -23.97 4.26 17.83
N LYS A 68 -23.52 4.10 19.09
CA LYS A 68 -23.96 4.93 20.20
C LYS A 68 -23.01 6.12 20.35
N PRO A 69 -23.52 7.37 20.36
CA PRO A 69 -22.69 8.51 20.68
C PRO A 69 -22.10 8.32 22.08
N LYS A 70 -20.90 8.87 22.29
CA LYS A 70 -20.30 8.92 23.62
C LYS A 70 -21.31 9.54 24.61
N PRO A 71 -21.44 9.01 25.84
CA PRO A 71 -22.28 9.63 26.85
C PRO A 71 -21.93 11.12 26.98
N VAL A 72 -22.95 11.99 26.98
CA VAL A 72 -22.75 13.45 27.12
C VAL A 72 -22.08 13.78 28.44
N THR A 73 -22.36 12.99 29.47
CA THR A 73 -21.72 13.06 30.79
C THR A 73 -20.85 11.82 31.00
N VAL A 74 -19.58 12.03 31.34
CA VAL A 74 -18.71 10.95 31.80
C VAL A 74 -19.30 10.42 33.11
N PRO A 75 -19.63 9.12 33.21
CA PRO A 75 -20.08 8.56 34.48
C PRO A 75 -18.97 8.68 35.51
N VAL A 76 -19.30 9.25 36.67
CA VAL A 76 -18.38 9.32 37.81
C VAL A 76 -18.39 7.95 38.48
N ALA A 77 -17.24 7.29 38.53
CA ALA A 77 -17.11 6.04 39.27
C ALA A 77 -17.19 6.33 40.78
N GLU A 78 -18.04 5.62 41.50
CA GLU A 78 -18.07 5.66 42.97
C GLU A 78 -16.86 4.90 43.50
N VAL A 79 -15.76 5.62 43.69
CA VAL A 79 -14.54 5.10 44.32
C VAL A 79 -14.64 5.36 45.82
N PRO A 80 -14.56 4.33 46.69
CA PRO A 80 -14.49 4.55 48.13
C PRO A 80 -13.32 5.47 48.49
N GLU A 81 -13.52 6.40 49.41
CA GLU A 81 -12.50 7.38 49.83
C GLU A 81 -11.19 6.72 50.30
N SER A 82 -11.29 5.52 50.88
CA SER A 82 -10.15 4.67 51.26
C SER A 82 -9.31 4.14 50.08
N GLN A 83 -9.88 4.12 48.87
CA GLN A 83 -9.20 3.70 47.65
C GLN A 83 -8.70 4.90 46.83
N MET A 84 -9.20 6.11 47.07
CA MET A 84 -8.78 7.32 46.34
C MET A 84 -7.29 7.56 46.53
N THR A 85 -6.78 7.52 47.77
CA THR A 85 -5.36 7.74 48.07
C THR A 85 -4.44 6.72 47.40
N SER A 86 -4.85 5.45 47.35
CA SER A 86 -4.08 4.39 46.69
C SER A 86 -4.08 4.53 45.16
N LEU A 87 -5.20 4.98 44.57
CA LEU A 87 -5.30 5.25 43.14
C LEU A 87 -4.52 6.50 42.74
N GLU A 88 -4.51 7.54 43.58
CA GLU A 88 -3.70 8.74 43.41
C GLU A 88 -2.21 8.42 43.49
N GLU A 89 -1.78 7.63 44.49
CA GLU A 89 -0.39 7.16 44.58
C GLU A 89 0.01 6.30 43.36
N THR A 90 -0.90 5.44 42.87
CA THR A 90 -0.65 4.62 41.67
C THR A 90 -0.58 5.47 40.41
N PHE A 91 -1.44 6.48 40.28
CA PHE A 91 -1.45 7.42 39.17
C PHE A 91 -0.18 8.27 39.15
N GLU A 92 0.25 8.82 40.29
CA GLU A 92 1.50 9.57 40.41
C GLU A 92 2.73 8.70 40.13
N ARG A 93 2.72 7.43 40.55
CA ARG A 93 3.82 6.48 40.27
C ARG A 93 3.88 6.03 38.81
N SER A 94 2.77 6.11 38.09
CA SER A 94 2.66 5.71 36.67
C SER A 94 2.77 6.90 35.71
N ARG A 95 2.86 8.14 36.21
CA ARG A 95 3.34 9.27 35.41
C ARG A 95 4.78 8.98 34.98
N PRO A 96 5.08 8.91 33.67
CA PRO A 96 6.46 8.93 33.22
C PRO A 96 7.10 10.23 33.73
N VAL A 97 8.16 10.13 34.53
CA VAL A 97 9.06 11.26 34.81
C VAL A 97 9.95 11.43 33.58
N GLU A 98 9.33 11.80 32.48
CA GLU A 98 10.01 12.34 31.33
C GLU A 98 9.06 13.41 30.82
N GLU A 99 9.38 14.65 31.17
CA GLU A 99 8.82 15.81 30.51
C GLU A 99 9.05 15.59 29.03
N ILE A 100 8.02 15.18 28.31
CA ILE A 100 8.05 15.11 26.87
C ILE A 100 8.22 16.56 26.46
N GLU A 101 9.47 16.97 26.18
CA GLU A 101 9.73 18.22 25.49
C GLU A 101 8.77 18.24 24.31
N PHE A 102 7.86 19.22 24.30
CA PHE A 102 7.08 19.52 23.12
C PHE A 102 8.10 19.94 22.07
N VAL A 103 8.59 18.96 21.30
CA VAL A 103 9.32 19.23 20.08
C VAL A 103 8.32 19.98 19.24
N GLU A 104 8.54 21.29 19.06
CA GLU A 104 7.76 22.08 18.14
C GLU A 104 7.62 21.28 16.84
N PRO A 105 6.40 21.09 16.31
CA PRO A 105 6.23 20.37 15.07
C PRO A 105 7.16 21.03 14.06
N ALA A 106 8.09 20.24 13.51
CA ALA A 106 9.06 20.72 12.54
C ALA A 106 8.31 21.58 11.51
N PRO A 107 8.89 22.74 11.12
CA PRO A 107 8.24 23.61 10.15
C PRO A 107 7.79 22.77 8.97
N PRO A 108 6.54 22.93 8.51
CA PRO A 108 6.01 22.11 7.43
C PRO A 108 7.03 22.10 6.30
N PRO A 109 7.38 20.93 5.73
CA PRO A 109 8.33 20.87 4.63
C PRO A 109 7.88 21.89 3.59
N GLU A 110 8.83 22.72 3.15
CA GLU A 110 8.59 23.69 2.08
C GLU A 110 7.83 22.96 0.98
N SER A 111 6.70 23.55 0.59
CA SER A 111 5.89 23.05 -0.52
C SER A 111 6.83 22.68 -1.65
N PRO A 112 6.85 21.42 -2.13
CA PRO A 112 7.77 21.02 -3.17
C PRO A 112 7.63 22.03 -4.31
N GLN A 113 8.75 22.61 -4.74
CA GLN A 113 8.75 23.41 -5.96
C GLN A 113 8.19 22.50 -7.04
N ILE A 114 7.05 22.91 -7.62
CA ILE A 114 6.38 22.13 -8.65
C ILE A 114 7.33 22.11 -9.85
N GLU A 115 8.15 21.07 -9.95
CA GLU A 115 8.97 20.82 -11.12
C GLU A 115 8.05 20.69 -12.34
N LYS A 116 8.56 21.08 -13.51
CA LYS A 116 7.79 20.95 -14.75
C LYS A 116 7.46 19.48 -14.97
N LYS A 117 6.26 19.19 -15.49
CA LYS A 117 5.85 17.82 -15.84
C LYS A 117 7.01 17.14 -16.61
N PRO A 118 7.44 15.93 -16.20
CA PRO A 118 8.50 15.21 -16.88
C PRO A 118 8.25 15.16 -18.39
N VAL A 119 9.24 15.52 -19.20
CA VAL A 119 9.14 15.41 -20.66
C VAL A 119 9.56 14.00 -21.06
N PRO A 120 8.77 13.27 -21.85
CA PRO A 120 9.12 11.92 -22.27
C PRO A 120 10.34 11.95 -23.20
N THR A 121 11.46 11.37 -22.75
CA THR A 121 12.59 10.97 -23.61
C THR A 121 12.27 9.59 -24.19
N LYS A 122 12.00 9.52 -25.50
CA LYS A 122 11.54 8.35 -26.29
C LYS A 122 12.04 6.96 -25.82
N PRO A 123 11.14 5.95 -25.81
CA PRO A 123 11.32 4.74 -26.63
C PRO A 123 10.02 4.18 -27.27
N LEU A 124 10.13 3.01 -27.92
CA LEU A 124 9.15 2.33 -28.78
C LEU A 124 7.87 1.94 -28.00
N ASN A 125 6.69 2.37 -28.47
CA ASN A 125 5.34 1.98 -27.98
C ASN A 125 4.74 2.77 -26.78
N VAL A 126 5.05 4.07 -26.67
CA VAL A 126 4.39 4.99 -25.72
C VAL A 126 2.94 5.28 -26.14
N ARG A 127 2.02 5.17 -25.18
CA ARG A 127 0.63 5.60 -25.26
C ARG A 127 0.37 6.75 -24.29
N LYS A 128 -0.75 7.44 -24.49
CA LYS A 128 -1.22 8.50 -23.62
C LYS A 128 -2.53 8.06 -22.96
N LEU A 129 -2.65 8.29 -21.66
CA LEU A 129 -3.91 8.21 -20.94
C LEU A 129 -4.32 9.62 -20.49
N GLU A 130 -5.62 9.88 -20.50
CA GLU A 130 -6.20 11.16 -20.09
C GLU A 130 -7.43 10.90 -19.21
N PHE A 131 -7.53 11.60 -18.08
CA PHE A 131 -8.71 11.59 -17.23
C PHE A 131 -8.78 12.83 -16.35
N THR A 132 -9.90 13.02 -15.65
CA THR A 132 -10.04 14.08 -14.64
C THR A 132 -10.03 13.48 -13.24
N PHE A 133 -9.18 14.00 -12.35
CA PHE A 133 -9.08 13.60 -10.95
C PHE A 133 -9.31 14.80 -10.04
N PHE A 134 -10.39 14.75 -9.24
CA PHE A 134 -10.82 15.89 -8.39
C PHE A 134 -10.83 17.25 -9.12
N GLY A 135 -11.33 17.26 -10.36
CA GLY A 135 -11.39 18.43 -11.22
C GLY A 135 -10.09 18.78 -11.94
N THR A 136 -8.96 18.16 -11.58
CA THR A 136 -7.67 18.37 -12.25
C THR A 136 -7.56 17.47 -13.49
N PRO A 137 -7.29 18.03 -14.68
CA PRO A 137 -6.97 17.22 -15.86
C PRO A 137 -5.62 16.54 -15.67
N VAL A 138 -5.61 15.23 -15.85
CA VAL A 138 -4.46 14.34 -15.74
C VAL A 138 -4.15 13.79 -17.12
N GLU A 139 -2.90 13.89 -17.50
CA GLU A 139 -2.37 13.28 -18.72
C GLU A 139 -1.11 12.53 -18.31
N ILE A 140 -1.01 11.23 -18.63
CA ILE A 140 0.18 10.44 -18.37
C ILE A 140 0.62 9.67 -19.62
N ASN A 141 1.92 9.69 -19.91
CA ASN A 141 2.51 8.81 -20.92
C ASN A 141 2.87 7.46 -20.29
N TYR A 142 2.58 6.37 -20.99
CA TYR A 142 2.78 5.03 -20.46
C TYR A 142 3.18 4.04 -21.54
N ASP A 143 3.98 3.03 -21.19
CA ASP A 143 4.31 1.93 -22.09
C ASP A 143 3.08 1.05 -22.33
N ALA A 144 2.74 0.78 -23.58
CA ALA A 144 1.61 -0.07 -23.95
C ALA A 144 1.64 -1.47 -23.28
N ASN A 145 2.82 -1.99 -22.92
CA ASN A 145 2.97 -3.26 -22.21
C ASN A 145 2.38 -3.25 -20.79
N LEU A 146 2.07 -2.07 -20.22
CA LEU A 146 1.28 -1.98 -18.98
C LEU A 146 -0.17 -2.43 -19.17
N ASN A 147 -0.65 -2.55 -20.42
CA ASN A 147 -1.89 -3.25 -20.78
C ASN A 147 -1.56 -4.70 -21.18
N ALA A 148 -1.19 -5.51 -20.20
CA ALA A 148 -1.01 -6.95 -20.33
C ALA A 148 -2.37 -7.66 -20.37
N TYR A 149 -2.50 -8.72 -21.16
CA TYR A 149 -3.74 -9.49 -21.22
C TYR A 149 -4.08 -10.12 -19.85
N VAL A 150 -5.29 -9.85 -19.38
CA VAL A 150 -5.88 -10.47 -18.17
C VAL A 150 -7.19 -11.12 -18.57
N GLY A 151 -7.16 -12.41 -18.83
CA GLY A 151 -8.34 -13.19 -19.20
C GLY A 151 -8.14 -14.69 -18.97
N GLY A 152 -9.21 -15.45 -19.21
CA GLY A 152 -9.29 -16.83 -18.75
C GLY A 152 -9.58 -16.92 -17.24
N ARG A 153 -9.43 -18.13 -16.69
CA ARG A 153 -9.66 -18.38 -15.26
C ARG A 153 -8.57 -17.72 -14.43
N ILE A 154 -8.97 -16.99 -13.40
CA ILE A 154 -8.00 -16.37 -12.48
C ILE A 154 -7.31 -17.44 -11.62
N SER A 155 -5.99 -17.38 -11.56
CA SER A 155 -5.15 -18.25 -10.73
C SER A 155 -3.84 -17.56 -10.34
N ASN A 156 -3.07 -18.22 -9.48
CA ASN A 156 -1.69 -17.81 -9.19
C ASN A 156 -0.81 -17.73 -10.45
N GLN A 157 -1.01 -18.59 -11.46
CA GLN A 157 -0.30 -18.46 -12.73
C GLN A 157 -0.71 -17.20 -13.50
N SER A 158 -2.00 -16.84 -13.55
CA SER A 158 -2.43 -15.63 -14.27
C SER A 158 -1.88 -14.37 -13.60
N VAL A 159 -1.86 -14.31 -12.25
CA VAL A 159 -1.28 -13.18 -11.49
C VAL A 159 0.23 -13.09 -11.70
N SER A 160 0.94 -14.23 -11.67
CA SER A 160 2.38 -14.28 -11.95
C SER A 160 2.72 -13.84 -13.38
N SER A 161 1.99 -14.36 -14.37
CA SER A 161 2.17 -13.99 -15.78
C SER A 161 1.90 -12.51 -16.02
N PHE A 162 0.89 -11.94 -15.36
CA PHE A 162 0.66 -10.50 -15.39
C PHE A 162 1.89 -9.74 -14.91
N TRP A 163 2.40 -10.07 -13.71
CA TRP A 163 3.58 -9.42 -13.13
C TRP A 163 4.80 -9.49 -14.06
N ASP A 164 5.11 -10.66 -14.60
CA ASP A 164 6.25 -10.88 -15.51
C ASP A 164 6.15 -10.01 -16.78
N VAL A 165 4.95 -9.83 -17.33
CA VAL A 165 4.76 -8.95 -18.50
C VAL A 165 4.93 -7.48 -18.14
N VAL A 166 4.21 -6.99 -17.12
CA VAL A 166 4.23 -5.55 -16.80
C VAL A 166 5.57 -5.10 -16.20
N SER A 167 6.32 -6.00 -15.55
CA SER A 167 7.66 -5.69 -15.03
C SER A 167 8.73 -5.45 -16.10
N ARG A 168 8.46 -5.83 -17.35
CA ARG A 168 9.32 -5.52 -18.50
C ARG A 168 8.98 -4.20 -19.17
N ALA A 169 7.85 -3.59 -18.79
CA ALA A 169 7.42 -2.31 -19.33
C ALA A 169 8.24 -1.16 -18.72
N ASP A 170 8.33 -0.04 -19.42
CA ASP A 170 8.85 1.21 -18.82
C ASP A 170 7.78 1.86 -17.92
N TYR A 171 7.71 1.40 -16.66
CA TYR A 171 6.82 1.95 -15.64
C TYR A 171 7.45 3.12 -14.86
N GLY A 172 8.76 3.34 -14.96
CA GLY A 172 9.47 4.36 -14.18
C GLY A 172 8.94 5.75 -14.47
N LYS A 173 8.79 6.09 -15.76
CA LYS A 173 8.22 7.36 -16.21
C LYS A 173 6.77 7.55 -15.80
N PHE A 174 5.97 6.48 -15.81
CA PHE A 174 4.60 6.53 -15.32
C PHE A 174 4.58 6.94 -13.84
N LEU A 175 5.43 6.32 -13.00
CA LEU A 175 5.47 6.61 -11.57
C LEU A 175 6.01 8.02 -11.28
N GLU A 176 6.98 8.52 -12.06
CA GLU A 176 7.43 9.91 -11.98
C GLU A 176 6.29 10.90 -12.26
N GLU A 177 5.52 10.69 -13.33
CA GLU A 177 4.37 11.55 -13.65
C GLU A 177 3.24 11.40 -12.62
N ALA A 178 2.98 10.19 -12.11
CA ALA A 178 1.99 9.95 -11.06
C ALA A 178 2.36 10.65 -9.75
N ASP A 179 3.65 10.63 -9.35
CA ASP A 179 4.15 11.32 -8.17
C ASP A 179 4.08 12.84 -8.32
N TYR A 180 4.37 13.36 -9.52
CA TYR A 180 4.13 14.78 -9.83
C TYR A 180 2.68 15.19 -9.53
N TYR A 181 1.69 14.38 -9.96
CA TYR A 181 0.28 14.66 -9.68
C TYR A 181 -0.08 14.48 -8.20
N ARG A 182 0.50 13.49 -7.53
CA ARG A 182 0.37 13.29 -6.08
C ARG A 182 0.79 14.53 -5.31
N VAL A 183 1.96 15.07 -5.61
CA VAL A 183 2.50 16.29 -4.98
C VAL A 183 1.66 17.51 -5.33
N LYS A 184 1.36 17.70 -6.61
CA LYS A 184 0.55 18.84 -7.11
C LYS A 184 -0.83 18.93 -6.46
N MET A 185 -1.49 17.79 -6.28
CA MET A 185 -2.83 17.71 -5.67
C MET A 185 -2.77 17.45 -4.16
N ASN A 186 -1.58 17.36 -3.57
CA ASN A 186 -1.37 17.09 -2.15
C ASN A 186 -2.16 15.84 -1.68
N LEU A 187 -2.01 14.75 -2.44
CA LEU A 187 -2.67 13.47 -2.13
C LEU A 187 -1.90 12.72 -1.03
N ASN A 188 -2.63 12.26 -0.01
CA ASN A 188 -2.13 11.26 0.92
C ASN A 188 -2.05 9.86 0.24
N ASP A 189 -1.60 8.84 0.96
CA ASP A 189 -1.42 7.49 0.37
C ASP A 189 -2.74 6.91 -0.15
N TRP A 190 -3.85 7.16 0.55
CA TRP A 190 -5.19 6.76 0.12
C TRP A 190 -5.60 7.42 -1.19
N GLY A 191 -5.46 8.76 -1.28
CA GLY A 191 -5.76 9.51 -2.49
C GLY A 191 -4.87 9.09 -3.66
N TYR A 192 -3.59 8.79 -3.38
CA TYR A 192 -2.67 8.25 -4.38
C TYR A 192 -3.08 6.85 -4.87
N GLY A 193 -3.54 5.97 -3.97
CA GLY A 193 -4.10 4.66 -4.34
C GLY A 193 -5.32 4.77 -5.25
N ILE A 194 -6.27 5.67 -4.94
CA ILE A 194 -7.44 5.94 -5.80
C ILE A 194 -7.00 6.50 -7.16
N PHE A 195 -6.04 7.42 -7.17
CA PHE A 195 -5.48 8.00 -8.39
C PHE A 195 -4.89 6.93 -9.30
N LEU A 196 -4.04 6.06 -8.76
CA LEU A 196 -3.45 4.94 -9.50
C LEU A 196 -4.53 3.97 -10.00
N HIS A 197 -5.57 3.71 -9.19
CA HIS A 197 -6.68 2.88 -9.63
C HIS A 197 -7.47 3.49 -10.78
N GLN A 198 -7.71 4.80 -10.75
CA GLN A 198 -8.39 5.49 -11.84
C GLN A 198 -7.56 5.49 -13.13
N ALA A 199 -6.25 5.70 -13.05
CA ALA A 199 -5.35 5.56 -14.18
C ALA A 199 -5.38 4.12 -14.74
N ALA A 200 -5.37 3.11 -13.86
CA ALA A 200 -5.45 1.71 -14.25
C ALA A 200 -6.79 1.37 -14.93
N LYS A 201 -7.91 1.95 -14.50
CA LYS A 201 -9.23 1.80 -15.17
C LYS A 201 -9.22 2.38 -16.58
N VAL A 202 -8.51 3.49 -16.84
CA VAL A 202 -8.35 4.04 -18.20
C VAL A 202 -7.55 3.09 -19.07
N ILE A 203 -6.52 2.45 -18.51
CA ILE A 203 -5.69 1.47 -19.25
C ILE A 203 -6.47 0.16 -19.48
N TYR A 204 -7.33 -0.24 -18.55
CA TYR A 204 -8.15 -1.47 -18.60
C TYR A 204 -9.66 -1.18 -18.55
N PRO A 205 -10.25 -0.55 -19.58
CA PRO A 205 -11.66 -0.15 -19.56
C PRO A 205 -12.62 -1.35 -19.42
N GLU A 206 -12.25 -2.50 -20.01
CA GLU A 206 -13.07 -3.71 -20.06
C GLU A 206 -12.65 -4.79 -19.05
N SER A 207 -11.68 -4.52 -18.17
CA SER A 207 -11.16 -5.52 -17.25
C SER A 207 -10.92 -4.95 -15.85
N ALA A 208 -11.90 -5.17 -14.96
CA ALA A 208 -11.77 -4.82 -13.55
C ALA A 208 -10.59 -5.53 -12.88
N ASN A 209 -10.34 -6.80 -13.24
CA ASN A 209 -9.18 -7.54 -12.74
C ASN A 209 -7.86 -6.95 -13.24
N GLY A 210 -7.79 -6.54 -14.52
CA GLY A 210 -6.62 -5.87 -15.07
C GLY A 210 -6.35 -4.53 -14.39
N ALA A 211 -7.40 -3.72 -14.17
CA ALA A 211 -7.28 -2.48 -13.41
C ALA A 211 -6.78 -2.73 -11.98
N THR A 212 -7.34 -3.71 -11.27
CA THR A 212 -6.90 -4.07 -9.91
C THR A 212 -5.45 -4.56 -9.88
N LEU A 213 -5.05 -5.43 -10.81
CA LEU A 213 -3.68 -5.94 -10.90
C LEU A 213 -2.67 -4.85 -11.24
N LEU A 214 -2.99 -3.94 -12.16
CA LEU A 214 -2.10 -2.82 -12.47
C LEU A 214 -2.01 -1.84 -11.30
N THR A 215 -3.12 -1.58 -10.60
CA THR A 215 -3.13 -0.76 -9.38
C THR A 215 -2.19 -1.34 -8.33
N TRP A 216 -2.31 -2.64 -8.06
CA TRP A 216 -1.45 -3.37 -7.15
C TRP A 216 0.03 -3.25 -7.56
N TYR A 217 0.34 -3.53 -8.83
CA TYR A 217 1.70 -3.43 -9.35
C TYR A 217 2.28 -2.03 -9.10
N LEU A 218 1.58 -0.96 -9.49
CA LEU A 218 2.05 0.41 -9.33
C LEU A 218 2.24 0.81 -7.86
N LEU A 219 1.38 0.34 -6.96
CA LEU A 219 1.54 0.55 -5.52
C LEU A 219 2.79 -0.17 -4.98
N VAL A 220 3.00 -1.43 -5.36
CA VAL A 220 4.21 -2.16 -4.95
C VAL A 220 5.47 -1.49 -5.48
N LYS A 221 5.48 -1.06 -6.75
CA LYS A 221 6.61 -0.33 -7.33
C LYS A 221 6.77 1.10 -6.76
N SER A 222 5.74 1.62 -6.09
CA SER A 222 5.82 2.85 -5.29
C SER A 222 6.25 2.60 -3.82
N GLY A 223 6.60 1.36 -3.46
CA GLY A 223 7.12 0.99 -2.14
C GLY A 223 6.08 0.55 -1.11
N TYR A 224 4.81 0.43 -1.48
CA TYR A 224 3.76 -0.04 -0.57
C TYR A 224 3.71 -1.56 -0.50
N ASP A 225 3.48 -2.13 0.69
CA ASP A 225 3.21 -3.56 0.88
C ASP A 225 1.79 -3.94 0.42
N ALA A 226 1.45 -3.55 -0.80
CA ALA A 226 0.20 -3.88 -1.44
C ALA A 226 0.22 -5.34 -1.91
N ARG A 227 -0.92 -6.01 -1.77
CA ARG A 227 -1.08 -7.41 -2.15
C ARG A 227 -2.32 -7.62 -2.98
N VAL A 228 -2.41 -8.78 -3.62
CA VAL A 228 -3.63 -9.23 -4.27
C VAL A 228 -4.04 -10.59 -3.76
N GLY A 229 -5.35 -10.77 -3.61
CA GLY A 229 -5.98 -12.05 -3.38
C GLY A 229 -6.98 -12.36 -4.48
N TYR A 230 -7.26 -13.62 -4.72
CA TYR A 230 -8.32 -14.01 -5.67
C TYR A 230 -9.26 -15.07 -5.10
N ASN A 231 -10.50 -15.04 -5.60
CA ASN A 231 -11.49 -16.09 -5.38
C ASN A 231 -12.38 -16.19 -6.62
N GLY A 232 -12.50 -17.41 -7.16
CA GLY A 232 -13.12 -17.62 -8.46
C GLY A 232 -12.39 -16.81 -9.53
N ASP A 233 -13.13 -16.01 -10.29
CA ASP A 233 -12.59 -15.15 -11.35
C ASP A 233 -12.44 -13.69 -10.93
N ARG A 234 -12.39 -13.40 -9.62
CA ARG A 234 -12.24 -12.03 -9.09
C ARG A 234 -10.92 -11.84 -8.36
N ILE A 235 -10.26 -10.71 -8.64
CA ILE A 235 -9.06 -10.25 -7.95
C ILE A 235 -9.41 -9.08 -7.05
N PHE A 236 -8.85 -9.10 -5.83
CA PHE A 236 -9.06 -8.10 -4.80
C PHE A 236 -7.71 -7.50 -4.41
N LEU A 237 -7.62 -6.17 -4.40
CA LEU A 237 -6.48 -5.43 -3.88
C LEU A 237 -6.54 -5.43 -2.35
N LEU A 238 -5.41 -5.71 -1.72
CA LEU A 238 -5.25 -5.83 -0.28
C LEU A 238 -4.20 -4.83 0.18
N LEU A 239 -4.55 -3.99 1.15
CA LEU A 239 -3.69 -2.92 1.64
C LEU A 239 -3.53 -3.02 3.15
N PRO A 240 -2.29 -3.03 3.67
CA PRO A 240 -2.05 -2.97 5.09
C PRO A 240 -2.22 -1.54 5.60
N SER A 241 -2.77 -1.39 6.80
CA SER A 241 -2.86 -0.10 7.48
C SER A 241 -2.69 -0.27 8.98
N SER A 242 -2.05 0.72 9.61
CA SER A 242 -1.99 0.85 11.06
C SER A 242 -3.30 1.38 11.66
N TYR A 243 -4.24 1.82 10.83
CA TYR A 243 -5.58 2.27 11.24
C TYR A 243 -6.63 1.21 10.93
N VAL A 244 -7.70 1.21 11.73
CA VAL A 244 -8.86 0.34 11.50
C VAL A 244 -9.73 0.90 10.38
N TRP A 245 -9.97 0.11 9.35
CA TRP A 245 -10.98 0.41 8.33
C TRP A 245 -12.27 -0.31 8.70
N TYR A 246 -13.23 0.46 9.23
CA TYR A 246 -14.54 -0.07 9.60
C TYR A 246 -15.29 -0.61 8.38
N GLU A 247 -16.14 -1.61 8.63
CA GLU A 247 -16.99 -2.27 7.63
C GLU A 247 -16.25 -2.86 6.41
N THR A 248 -14.91 -2.92 6.47
CA THR A 248 -14.07 -3.41 5.40
C THR A 248 -13.57 -4.82 5.69
N PRO A 249 -13.82 -5.82 4.80
CA PRO A 249 -13.27 -7.16 4.97
C PRO A 249 -11.75 -7.15 5.12
N ARG A 250 -11.24 -7.95 6.05
CA ARG A 250 -9.81 -7.95 6.40
C ARG A 250 -9.29 -9.36 6.68
N PHE A 251 -7.99 -9.54 6.58
CA PHE A 251 -7.31 -10.68 7.17
C PHE A 251 -6.02 -10.21 7.85
N THR A 252 -5.47 -11.03 8.73
CA THR A 252 -4.26 -10.71 9.48
C THR A 252 -3.24 -11.80 9.21
N VAL A 253 -2.02 -11.42 8.89
CA VAL A 253 -0.86 -12.32 8.74
C VAL A 253 0.31 -11.72 9.50
N GLY A 254 0.88 -12.50 10.42
CA GLY A 254 1.84 -11.98 11.41
C GLY A 254 1.22 -10.85 12.25
N SER A 255 1.90 -9.71 12.31
CA SER A 255 1.43 -8.48 12.98
C SER A 255 0.62 -7.55 12.08
N ASN A 256 0.53 -7.84 10.78
CA ASN A 256 -0.03 -6.92 9.80
C ASN A 256 -1.48 -7.30 9.46
N THR A 257 -2.37 -6.30 9.51
CA THR A 257 -3.76 -6.45 9.07
C THR A 257 -3.93 -5.82 7.70
N TYR A 258 -4.40 -6.62 6.76
CA TYR A 258 -4.67 -6.21 5.38
C TYR A 258 -6.17 -6.11 5.17
N TYR A 259 -6.58 -5.03 4.53
CA TYR A 259 -7.96 -4.73 4.21
C TYR A 259 -8.18 -4.83 2.72
N VAL A 260 -9.37 -5.27 2.31
CA VAL A 260 -9.77 -5.22 0.90
C VAL A 260 -10.00 -3.76 0.51
N ALA A 261 -9.18 -3.25 -0.40
CA ALA A 261 -9.24 -1.86 -0.80
C ALA A 261 -10.55 -1.56 -1.55
N PRO A 262 -11.37 -0.60 -1.07
CA PRO A 262 -12.64 -0.21 -1.69
C PRO A 262 -12.44 0.76 -2.86
N PHE A 263 -11.44 0.52 -3.70
CA PHE A 263 -11.21 1.34 -4.88
C PHE A 263 -12.09 0.90 -6.06
N SER A 264 -12.38 -0.41 -6.13
CA SER A 264 -13.33 -0.95 -7.10
C SER A 264 -14.75 -0.97 -6.53
N GLU A 265 -15.73 -0.79 -7.42
CA GLU A 265 -17.13 -0.80 -7.05
C GLU A 265 -17.57 -2.22 -6.63
N ASN A 266 -18.29 -2.32 -5.52
CA ASN A 266 -18.93 -3.54 -5.00
C ASN A 266 -17.97 -4.68 -4.57
N ILE A 267 -17.31 -4.48 -3.42
CA ILE A 267 -16.54 -5.53 -2.74
C ILE A 267 -17.44 -6.74 -2.41
N GLY A 268 -18.68 -6.50 -1.98
CA GLY A 268 -19.62 -7.53 -1.55
C GLY A 268 -19.13 -8.30 -0.32
N ARG A 269 -19.78 -9.41 0.01
CA ARG A 269 -19.29 -10.34 1.02
C ARG A 269 -18.18 -11.22 0.44
N ILE A 270 -17.02 -11.19 1.07
CA ILE A 270 -15.89 -12.05 0.71
C ILE A 270 -15.74 -13.09 1.82
N GLY A 271 -15.86 -14.37 1.48
CA GLY A 271 -15.69 -15.46 2.45
C GLY A 271 -14.20 -15.77 2.70
N SER A 272 -13.49 -16.17 1.65
CA SER A 272 -12.06 -16.48 1.70
C SER A 272 -11.38 -16.02 0.42
N LEU A 273 -10.07 -15.80 0.48
CA LEU A 273 -9.23 -15.48 -0.67
C LEU A 273 -8.03 -16.43 -0.69
N TYR A 274 -7.56 -16.79 -1.87
CA TYR A 274 -6.17 -17.22 -2.01
C TYR A 274 -5.31 -15.97 -1.96
N VAL A 275 -4.30 -15.94 -1.08
CA VAL A 275 -3.36 -14.83 -0.88
C VAL A 275 -1.93 -15.36 -0.75
N TYR A 276 -0.94 -14.54 -1.08
CA TYR A 276 0.47 -14.87 -0.87
C TYR A 276 1.04 -14.10 0.35
N GLU A 277 2.02 -14.69 1.02
CA GLU A 277 2.55 -14.15 2.28
C GLU A 277 3.79 -13.26 2.12
N ASN A 278 4.63 -13.54 1.12
CA ASN A 278 5.89 -12.84 0.98
C ASN A 278 5.71 -11.46 0.32
N ALA A 279 6.22 -10.41 0.97
CA ALA A 279 6.24 -9.07 0.39
C ALA A 279 7.25 -9.00 -0.77
N TYR A 280 7.02 -8.05 -1.69
CA TYR A 280 8.02 -7.72 -2.70
C TYR A 280 9.22 -7.02 -2.03
N PRO A 281 10.48 -7.38 -2.32
CA PRO A 281 11.64 -6.75 -1.69
C PRO A 281 11.66 -5.22 -1.86
N GLY A 282 11.71 -4.48 -0.75
CA GLY A 282 11.70 -3.02 -0.74
C GLY A 282 10.30 -2.38 -0.77
N ALA A 283 9.23 -3.17 -0.76
CA ALA A 283 7.85 -2.69 -0.68
C ALA A 283 7.24 -3.04 0.69
N GLU A 284 7.55 -2.21 1.69
CA GLU A 284 7.23 -2.48 3.11
C GLU A 284 6.26 -1.45 3.69
N LYS A 285 5.96 -0.38 2.95
CA LYS A 285 5.21 0.76 3.49
C LYS A 285 3.71 0.41 3.63
N PRO A 286 3.11 0.55 4.83
CA PRO A 286 1.66 0.49 4.98
C PRO A 286 1.00 1.74 4.42
N ILE A 287 -0.29 1.65 4.07
CA ILE A 287 -1.06 2.81 3.62
C ILE A 287 -1.41 3.70 4.82
N ASP A 288 -0.98 4.97 4.75
CA ASP A 288 -1.41 6.01 5.67
C ASP A 288 -2.65 6.76 5.15
N VAL A 289 -3.74 6.65 5.91
CA VAL A 289 -5.03 7.28 5.60
C VAL A 289 -5.20 8.66 6.25
N LYS A 290 -4.22 9.13 7.04
CA LYS A 290 -4.28 10.45 7.67
C LYS A 290 -4.39 11.55 6.61
N ILE A 291 -5.24 12.53 6.90
CA ILE A 291 -5.37 13.77 6.11
C ILE A 291 -4.75 14.88 6.94
N ILE A 292 -3.45 15.12 6.72
CA ILE A 292 -2.71 16.22 7.37
C ILE A 292 -2.98 17.55 6.65
N ARG A 293 -3.16 17.47 5.33
CA ARG A 293 -3.47 18.60 4.45
C ARG A 293 -4.59 18.19 3.50
N THR A 294 -5.50 19.09 3.19
CA THR A 294 -6.61 18.82 2.26
C THR A 294 -6.09 18.70 0.82
N PRO A 295 -6.64 17.77 0.00
CA PRO A 295 -6.29 17.70 -1.41
C PRO A 295 -6.57 19.02 -2.14
N THR A 296 -5.64 19.44 -2.99
CA THR A 296 -5.80 20.62 -3.84
C THR A 296 -6.67 20.24 -5.03
N THR A 297 -7.84 20.86 -5.15
CA THR A 297 -8.79 20.64 -6.24
C THR A 297 -9.00 21.93 -7.04
N ILE A 298 -9.40 21.80 -8.31
CA ILE A 298 -9.85 22.97 -9.05
C ILE A 298 -11.18 23.43 -8.45
N ARG A 299 -11.24 24.70 -8.03
CA ARG A 299 -12.49 25.31 -7.56
C ARG A 299 -13.44 25.47 -8.75
N VAL A 300 -14.43 24.58 -8.82
CA VAL A 300 -15.60 24.78 -9.67
C VAL A 300 -16.69 25.34 -8.77
N PRO A 301 -16.97 26.66 -8.79
CA PRO A 301 -18.06 27.22 -7.99
C PRO A 301 -19.38 26.60 -8.47
N VAL A 302 -20.09 25.98 -7.54
CA VAL A 302 -21.45 25.48 -7.76
C VAL A 302 -22.37 26.32 -6.88
N GLU A 303 -23.23 27.12 -7.50
CA GLU A 303 -24.31 27.77 -6.78
C GLU A 303 -25.39 26.72 -6.46
N ARG A 304 -25.71 26.57 -5.18
CA ARG A 304 -26.83 25.76 -4.72
C ARG A 304 -27.78 26.62 -3.95
N VAL A 305 -29.05 26.58 -4.34
CA VAL A 305 -30.14 27.16 -3.58
C VAL A 305 -30.41 26.27 -2.37
N PHE A 306 -30.04 26.73 -1.19
CA PHE A 306 -30.24 26.04 0.07
C PHE A 306 -31.62 26.40 0.63
N LYS A 307 -32.49 25.39 0.71
CA LYS A 307 -33.81 25.53 1.31
C LYS A 307 -33.83 24.86 2.68
N PHE A 308 -34.25 25.58 3.70
CA PHE A 308 -34.39 25.06 5.06
C PHE A 308 -35.57 25.68 5.78
N GLU A 309 -36.17 24.90 6.67
CA GLU A 309 -37.22 25.38 7.57
C GLU A 309 -36.60 25.82 8.90
N TYR A 310 -36.94 27.00 9.38
CA TYR A 310 -36.59 27.46 10.72
C TYR A 310 -37.78 28.14 11.37
N ARG A 311 -38.18 27.66 12.55
CA ARG A 311 -39.34 28.17 13.31
C ARG A 311 -40.65 28.21 12.50
N GLY A 312 -40.88 27.20 11.66
CA GLY A 312 -42.11 27.11 10.86
C GLY A 312 -42.15 28.04 9.65
N GLN A 313 -41.02 28.66 9.27
CA GLN A 313 -40.88 29.42 8.03
C GLN A 313 -39.84 28.78 7.11
N ASP A 314 -40.16 28.73 5.83
CA ASP A 314 -39.26 28.29 4.77
C ASP A 314 -38.33 29.43 4.36
N TYR A 315 -37.04 29.15 4.37
CA TYR A 315 -35.98 30.05 3.89
C TYR A 315 -35.32 29.47 2.65
N THR A 316 -34.92 30.35 1.74
CA THR A 316 -34.17 30.03 0.53
C THR A 316 -32.99 30.97 0.44
N VAL A 317 -31.77 30.44 0.44
CA VAL A 317 -30.50 31.19 0.35
C VAL A 317 -29.66 30.63 -0.79
#